data_AF-A0A6A5WNR8-F1
#
_entry.id   AF-A0A6A5WNR8-F1
#
_cell.length_a   1.000
_cell.length_b   1.000
_cell.length_c   1.000
_cell.angle_alpha   90.00
_cell.angle_beta   90.00
_cell.angle_gamma   90.00
#
_symmetry.space_group_name_H-M   'P 1'
#
loop_
_entity.id
_entity.type
_entity.pdbx_description
1 polymer ?
#
loop_
_entity_poly.entity_id
_entity_poly.type
_entity_poly.pdbx_seq_one_letter_code
_entity_poly.pdbx_strand_id
1 'polypeptide(L)'
;CGGFAGFRCPTDEKYTCIDDPRDDCDPKRGGADCIGICVPRTIPCGGLKGFACPKGYFCVDDPTDKCDPETGGRDCIGICL
;
A
#
# COMPACT_ATOMS: atom_id res chain seq x y z
N CYS A 1 10.51 -6.63 2.16
CA CYS A 1 10.91 -5.32 1.59
C CYS A 1 10.90 -4.30 2.73
N GLY A 2 11.26 -3.04 2.50
CA GLY A 2 11.38 -2.07 3.60
C GLY A 2 12.47 -2.47 4.58
N GLY A 3 12.24 -2.23 5.88
CA GLY A 3 13.24 -2.41 6.92
C GLY A 3 14.29 -1.28 6.92
N PHE A 4 15.18 -1.31 7.92
CA PHE A 4 16.31 -0.36 8.02
C PHE A 4 17.22 -0.39 6.79
N ALA A 5 17.33 -1.56 6.15
CA ALA A 5 18.12 -1.75 4.94
C ALA A 5 17.40 -1.28 3.65
N GLY A 6 16.12 -0.92 3.71
CA GLY A 6 15.35 -0.45 2.56
C GLY A 6 15.25 -1.49 1.43
N PHE A 7 15.03 -2.76 1.75
CA PHE A 7 14.99 -3.83 0.76
C PHE A 7 13.85 -3.61 -0.23
N ARG A 8 14.15 -3.69 -1.53
CA ARG A 8 13.15 -3.61 -2.61
C ARG A 8 12.44 -4.94 -2.84
N CYS A 9 11.33 -4.89 -3.57
CA CYS A 9 10.68 -6.10 -4.02
C CYS A 9 11.43 -6.69 -5.22
N PRO A 10 11.31 -8.01 -5.48
CA PRO A 10 12.01 -8.66 -6.59
C PRO A 10 11.67 -8.07 -7.97
N THR A 11 10.52 -7.43 -8.11
CA THR A 11 10.10 -6.72 -9.33
C THR A 11 9.18 -5.56 -8.94
N ASP A 12 9.75 -4.37 -8.71
CA ASP A 12 9.00 -3.19 -8.22
C ASP A 12 7.87 -2.73 -9.18
N GLU A 13 7.94 -3.09 -10.46
CA GLU A 13 6.87 -2.84 -11.43
C GLU A 13 5.64 -3.74 -11.21
N LYS A 14 5.84 -4.92 -10.62
CA LYS A 14 4.80 -5.93 -10.40
C LYS A 14 4.37 -6.03 -8.94
N TYR A 15 5.20 -5.55 -8.03
CA TYR A 15 4.97 -5.65 -6.60
C TYR A 15 5.17 -4.29 -5.95
N THR A 16 4.28 -3.96 -5.04
CA THR A 16 4.51 -2.85 -4.13
C THR A 16 4.93 -3.38 -2.77
N CYS A 17 5.72 -2.60 -2.04
CA CYS A 17 6.03 -2.89 -0.66
C CYS A 17 4.97 -2.24 0.22
N ILE A 18 4.23 -3.03 0.97
CA ILE A 18 3.37 -2.54 2.06
C ILE A 18 3.94 -2.98 3.39
N ASP A 19 3.66 -2.22 4.43
CA ASP A 19 3.93 -2.60 5.81
C ASP A 19 3.30 -3.96 6.16
N ASP A 20 3.97 -4.80 6.95
CA ASP A 20 3.44 -6.13 7.29
C ASP A 20 2.29 -5.99 8.31
N PRO A 21 1.02 -6.25 7.93
CA PRO A 21 -0.11 -6.05 8.83
C PRO A 21 -0.15 -7.03 10.02
N ARG A 22 0.81 -7.95 10.09
CA ARG A 22 0.97 -8.94 11.17
C ARG A 22 1.97 -8.49 12.22
N ASP A 23 2.69 -7.38 12.00
CA ASP A 23 3.59 -6.82 12.98
C ASP A 23 2.98 -5.61 13.71
N ASP A 24 3.69 -5.14 14.72
CA ASP A 24 3.32 -3.98 15.54
C ASP A 24 4.07 -2.70 15.12
N CYS A 25 4.82 -2.75 14.02
CA CYS A 25 5.61 -1.65 13.50
C CYS A 25 4.78 -0.90 12.47
N ASP A 26 4.08 0.15 12.89
CA ASP A 26 3.26 0.93 11.97
C ASP A 26 3.98 2.25 11.59
N PRO A 27 4.39 2.44 10.32
CA PRO A 27 5.05 3.64 9.87
C PRO A 27 4.18 4.90 9.97
N LYS A 28 2.85 4.75 9.93
CA LYS A 28 1.91 5.86 10.15
C LYS A 28 1.79 6.27 11.61
N ARG A 29 2.22 5.40 12.54
CA ARG A 29 2.23 5.67 14.00
C ARG A 29 3.63 5.96 14.54
N GLY A 30 4.56 6.33 13.65
CA GLY A 30 5.92 6.73 14.02
C GLY A 30 6.95 5.61 13.98
N GLY A 31 6.62 4.44 13.43
CA GLY A 31 7.59 3.38 13.14
C GLY A 31 8.53 3.78 12.00
N ALA A 32 9.81 3.98 12.29
CA ALA A 32 10.82 4.05 11.24
C ALA A 32 11.22 2.61 10.85
N ASP A 33 11.58 2.40 9.59
CA ASP A 33 12.26 1.18 9.16
C ASP A 33 11.46 -0.13 9.35
N CYS A 34 10.13 -0.08 9.22
CA CYS A 34 9.26 -1.25 9.35
C CYS A 34 9.45 -2.26 8.21
N ILE A 35 9.34 -3.55 8.55
CA ILE A 35 9.49 -4.63 7.57
C ILE A 35 8.18 -4.74 6.79
N GLY A 36 8.29 -4.77 5.47
CA GLY A 36 7.14 -4.90 4.59
C GLY A 36 7.04 -6.23 3.85
N ILE A 37 5.84 -6.53 3.39
CA ILE A 37 5.53 -7.63 2.47
C ILE A 37 5.38 -7.11 1.04
N CYS A 38 5.91 -7.89 0.08
CA CYS A 38 5.75 -7.60 -1.35
C CYS A 38 4.41 -8.15 -1.84
N VAL A 39 3.54 -7.26 -2.30
CA VAL A 39 2.20 -7.61 -2.75
C VAL A 39 2.00 -7.24 -4.23
N PRO A 40 1.33 -8.07 -5.03
CA PRO A 40 1.13 -7.79 -6.46
C PRO A 40 0.41 -6.44 -6.71
N ARG A 41 0.90 -5.64 -7.66
CA ARG A 41 0.16 -4.49 -8.21
C ARG A 41 -0.84 -4.98 -9.24
N THR A 42 -1.99 -5.44 -8.78
CA THR A 42 -2.92 -6.17 -9.65
C THR A 42 -3.98 -5.29 -10.30
N ILE A 43 -4.67 -4.44 -9.54
CA ILE A 43 -5.83 -3.70 -10.05
C ILE A 43 -5.95 -2.37 -9.30
N PRO A 44 -6.05 -1.21 -9.99
CA PRO A 44 -6.33 0.06 -9.33
C PRO A 44 -7.77 0.10 -8.80
N CYS A 45 -7.97 0.72 -7.64
CA CYS A 45 -9.26 0.88 -6.98
C CYS A 45 -9.41 2.28 -6.38
N GLY A 46 -10.55 2.58 -5.78
CA GLY A 46 -10.83 3.89 -5.20
C GLY A 46 -10.86 4.99 -6.27
N GLY A 47 -10.22 6.12 -5.98
CA GLY A 47 -10.24 7.29 -6.83
C GLY A 47 -11.57 8.04 -6.79
N LEU A 48 -11.64 9.19 -7.49
CA LEU A 48 -12.86 9.97 -7.71
C LEU A 48 -14.04 9.14 -8.27
N LYS A 49 -13.74 8.07 -9.00
CA LYS A 49 -14.74 7.18 -9.61
C LYS A 49 -15.16 6.03 -8.69
N GLY A 50 -14.48 5.82 -7.57
CA GLY A 50 -14.79 4.76 -6.60
C GLY A 50 -14.68 3.36 -7.19
N PHE A 51 -13.62 3.04 -7.93
CA PHE A 51 -13.43 1.72 -8.51
C PHE A 51 -13.35 0.64 -7.41
N ALA A 52 -14.19 -0.38 -7.51
CA ALA A 52 -14.21 -1.48 -6.56
C ALA A 52 -13.24 -2.59 -6.96
N CYS A 53 -12.70 -3.28 -5.96
CA CYS A 53 -11.90 -4.47 -6.16
C CYS A 53 -12.76 -5.70 -6.50
N PRO A 54 -12.20 -6.70 -7.23
CA PRO A 54 -12.86 -7.98 -7.40
C PRO A 54 -13.17 -8.64 -6.04
N LYS A 55 -14.13 -9.56 -6.04
CA LYS A 55 -14.53 -10.28 -4.84
C LYS A 55 -13.32 -11.00 -4.20
N GLY A 56 -13.11 -10.76 -2.91
CA GLY A 56 -12.01 -11.35 -2.14
C GLY A 56 -10.78 -10.44 -1.99
N TYR A 57 -10.81 -9.24 -2.58
CA TYR A 57 -9.73 -8.26 -2.49
C TYR A 57 -10.19 -7.01 -1.72
N PHE A 58 -9.27 -6.37 -1.01
CA PHE A 58 -9.48 -5.10 -0.33
C PHE A 58 -8.77 -3.97 -1.09
N CYS A 59 -9.40 -2.80 -1.13
CA CYS A 59 -8.78 -1.61 -1.68
C CYS A 59 -7.91 -0.96 -0.59
N VAL A 60 -6.60 -0.93 -0.81
CA VAL A 60 -5.67 -0.17 0.03
C VAL A 60 -5.14 1.02 -0.76
N ASP A 61 -4.83 2.10 -0.07
CA ASP A 61 -4.23 3.29 -0.66
C ASP A 61 -2.92 2.96 -1.39
N ASP A 62 -2.66 3.57 -2.55
CA ASP A 62 -1.43 3.29 -3.30
C ASP A 62 -0.24 3.92 -2.55
N PRO A 63 0.66 3.13 -1.94
CA PRO A 63 1.77 3.68 -1.14
C PRO A 63 2.80 4.44 -1.99
N THR A 64 2.65 4.45 -3.32
CA THR A 64 3.51 5.18 -4.24
C THR A 64 2.93 6.49 -4.74
N ASP A 65 1.69 6.81 -4.39
CA ASP A 65 1.15 8.13 -4.65
C ASP A 65 1.42 9.10 -3.46
N LYS A 66 0.99 10.36 -3.62
CA LYS A 66 1.13 11.39 -2.57
C LYS A 66 -0.22 11.74 -1.94
N CYS A 67 -1.23 10.94 -2.19
CA CYS A 67 -2.60 11.17 -1.79
C CYS A 67 -2.89 10.28 -0.60
N ASP A 68 -2.89 10.84 0.61
CA ASP A 68 -3.22 10.06 1.80
C ASP A 68 -4.69 10.32 2.20
N PRO A 69 -5.57 9.30 2.15
CA PRO A 69 -6.97 9.43 2.50
C PRO A 69 -7.21 9.80 3.97
N GLU A 70 -6.27 9.50 4.87
CA GLU A 70 -6.36 9.83 6.30
C GLU A 70 -6.06 11.31 6.59
N THR A 71 -5.43 12.01 5.64
CA THR A 71 -5.18 13.47 5.73
C THR A 71 -6.15 14.32 4.90
N GLY A 72 -7.24 13.71 4.40
CA GLY A 72 -8.34 14.40 3.74
C GLY A 72 -8.53 14.05 2.26
N GLY A 73 -7.76 13.11 1.71
CA GLY A 73 -7.92 12.62 0.34
C GLY A 73 -9.06 11.60 0.20
N ARG A 74 -10.32 12.06 0.05
CA ARG A 74 -11.47 11.12 -0.08
C ARG A 74 -11.45 10.29 -1.38
N ASP A 75 -10.67 10.73 -2.36
CA ASP A 75 -10.66 10.24 -3.73
C ASP A 75 -9.29 9.72 -4.16
N CYS A 76 -8.47 9.22 -3.23
CA CYS A 76 -7.14 8.67 -3.53
C CYS A 76 -7.24 7.36 -4.31
N ILE A 77 -6.30 7.17 -5.24
CA ILE A 77 -6.21 5.93 -6.02
C ILE A 77 -5.55 4.88 -5.14
N GLY A 78 -6.19 3.73 -5.05
CA GLY A 78 -5.68 2.57 -4.35
C GLY A 78 -5.29 1.43 -5.28
N ILE A 79 -4.84 0.35 -4.67
CA ILE A 79 -4.58 -0.94 -5.31
C ILE A 79 -5.35 -2.05 -4.58
N CYS A 80 -5.83 -3.02 -5.35
CA CYS A 80 -6.53 -4.19 -4.83
C CYS A 80 -5.55 -5.27 -4.39
N LEU A 81 -5.66 -5.69 -3.14
CA LEU A 81 -4.86 -6.73 -2.49
C LEU A 81 -5.69 -7.86 -1.90
#